data_AF-Q9ZUJ9-F1
#
_entry.id   AF-Q9ZUJ9-F1
#
_cell.length_a   1.000
_cell.length_b   1.000
_cell.length_c   1.000
_cell.angle_alpha   90.00
_cell.angle_beta   90.00
_cell.angle_gamma   90.00
#
_symmetry.space_group_name_H-M   'P 1'
#
loop_
_entity.id
_entity.type
_entity.pdbx_description
1 polymer ?
#
loop_
_entity_poly.entity_id
_entity_poly.type
_entity_poly.pdbx_seq_one_letter_code
_entity_poly.pdbx_strand_id
1 'polypeptide(L)'
;MTFHKIFFVISLMLVVSLVNAVDYSVVDNSGDSTGGRRFRGEIGGISYGTQTLRSATDFVWRLFQQTNPSDRKSVTKITLFMENGDGVAYNSGNEIHFNVGYLAGVYRS
;
A
#
# COMPACT_ATOMS: atom_id res chain seq x y z
N MET A 1 41.49 11.81 -7.02
CA MET A 1 40.58 10.69 -7.34
C MET A 1 39.66 10.31 -6.17
N THR A 2 40.11 10.31 -4.91
CA THR A 2 39.31 9.90 -3.73
C THR A 2 38.24 10.91 -3.30
N PHE A 3 38.54 12.21 -3.36
CA PHE A 3 37.60 13.28 -2.98
C PHE A 3 36.33 13.32 -3.85
N HIS A 4 36.44 13.05 -5.15
CA HIS A 4 35.28 12.95 -6.05
C HIS A 4 34.35 11.78 -5.70
N LYS A 5 34.93 10.64 -5.30
CA LYS A 5 34.15 9.46 -4.87
C LYS A 5 33.40 9.73 -3.58
N ILE A 6 34.04 10.42 -2.62
CA ILE A 6 33.39 10.81 -1.35
C ILE A 6 32.25 11.79 -1.60
N PHE A 7 32.45 12.81 -2.44
CA PHE A 7 31.41 13.79 -2.77
C PHE A 7 30.22 13.14 -3.49
N PHE A 8 30.48 12.18 -4.38
CA PHE A 8 29.44 11.43 -5.09
C PHE A 8 28.62 10.54 -4.13
N VAL A 9 29.27 9.87 -3.17
CA VAL A 9 28.60 9.05 -2.15
C VAL A 9 27.72 9.90 -1.22
N ILE A 10 28.22 11.07 -0.78
CA ILE A 10 27.45 12.00 0.07
C ILE A 10 26.24 12.55 -0.70
N SER A 11 26.43 12.94 -1.98
CA SER A 11 25.34 13.42 -2.84
C SER A 11 24.28 12.34 -3.07
N LEU A 12 24.69 11.08 -3.29
CA LEU A 12 23.75 9.96 -3.44
C LEU A 12 22.96 9.69 -2.14
N MET A 13 23.60 9.76 -0.98
CA MET A 13 22.91 9.61 0.32
C MET A 13 21.92 10.75 0.59
N LEU A 14 22.23 11.99 0.21
CA LEU A 14 21.33 13.14 0.31
C LEU A 14 20.09 13.00 -0.59
N VAL A 15 20.25 12.46 -1.80
CA VAL A 15 19.12 12.17 -2.70
C VAL A 15 18.24 11.05 -2.14
N VAL A 16 18.83 10.02 -1.54
CA VAL A 16 18.08 8.91 -0.91
C VAL A 16 17.31 9.37 0.33
N SER A 17 17.85 10.30 1.11
CA SER A 17 17.20 10.80 2.33
C SER A 17 16.02 11.74 2.04
N LEU A 18 15.82 12.19 0.80
CA LEU A 18 14.64 12.96 0.38
C LEU A 18 13.46 12.08 -0.05
N VAL A 19 13.64 10.75 -0.12
CA VAL A 19 12.58 9.81 -0.45
C VAL A 19 11.91 9.37 0.85
N ASN A 20 10.81 10.02 1.21
CA ASN A 20 9.89 9.47 2.20
C ASN A 20 9.21 8.24 1.59
N ALA A 21 9.84 7.07 1.75
CA ALA A 21 9.27 5.81 1.32
C ALA A 21 8.07 5.48 2.21
N VAL A 22 6.94 5.16 1.59
CA VAL A 22 5.76 4.68 2.29
C VAL A 22 5.92 3.17 2.53
N ASP A 23 5.80 2.74 3.77
CA ASP A 23 5.73 1.33 4.12
C ASP A 23 4.31 0.80 3.88
N TYR A 24 4.21 -0.40 3.31
CA TYR A 24 2.94 -1.02 2.99
C TYR A 24 2.80 -2.34 3.74
N SER A 25 1.67 -2.52 4.41
CA SER A 25 1.36 -3.73 5.15
C SER A 25 -0.02 -4.23 4.79
N VAL A 26 -0.19 -5.55 4.74
CA VAL A 26 -1.49 -6.19 4.59
C VAL A 26 -1.66 -7.17 5.74
N VAL A 27 -2.80 -7.08 6.42
CA VAL A 27 -3.20 -7.97 7.52
C VAL A 27 -4.44 -8.73 7.07
N ASP A 28 -4.36 -10.05 7.12
CA ASP A 28 -5.48 -10.93 6.76
C ASP A 28 -6.18 -11.45 8.02
N ASN A 29 -7.30 -10.80 8.37
CA ASN A 29 -8.19 -11.17 9.48
C ASN A 29 -9.46 -11.88 8.97
N SER A 30 -9.45 -12.38 7.72
CA SER A 30 -10.65 -12.92 7.07
C SER A 30 -11.08 -14.31 7.56
N GLY A 31 -10.22 -15.01 8.30
CA GLY A 31 -10.41 -16.40 8.69
C GLY A 31 -10.66 -17.31 7.48
N ASP A 32 -11.49 -18.34 7.67
CA ASP A 32 -11.86 -19.32 6.62
C ASP A 32 -13.08 -18.90 5.76
N SER A 33 -13.45 -17.62 5.80
CA SER A 33 -14.49 -17.08 4.92
C SER A 33 -14.21 -17.41 3.45
N THR A 34 -15.26 -17.56 2.65
CA THR A 34 -15.13 -17.76 1.20
C THR A 34 -14.30 -16.65 0.56
N GLY A 35 -14.51 -15.40 0.99
CA GLY A 35 -13.74 -14.25 0.53
C GLY A 35 -12.26 -14.33 0.88
N GLY A 36 -11.94 -14.72 2.12
CA GLY A 36 -10.56 -14.93 2.58
C GLY A 36 -9.84 -16.03 1.81
N ARG A 37 -10.52 -17.16 1.57
CA ARG A 37 -9.97 -18.26 0.76
C ARG A 37 -9.65 -17.82 -0.67
N ARG A 38 -10.53 -17.05 -1.31
CA ARG A 38 -10.28 -16.48 -2.65
C ARG A 38 -9.15 -15.46 -2.64
N PHE A 39 -9.11 -14.59 -1.63
CA PHE A 39 -8.01 -13.65 -1.48
C PHE A 39 -6.66 -14.36 -1.46
N ARG A 40 -6.51 -15.39 -0.63
CA ARG A 40 -5.25 -16.16 -0.52
C ARG A 40 -4.98 -17.07 -1.72
N GLY A 41 -5.99 -17.78 -2.21
CA GLY A 41 -5.83 -18.86 -3.20
C GLY A 41 -5.92 -18.42 -4.66
N GLU A 42 -6.72 -17.40 -4.97
CA GLU A 42 -7.03 -17.00 -6.36
C GLU A 42 -6.42 -15.64 -6.71
N ILE A 43 -6.40 -14.69 -5.76
CA ILE A 43 -6.00 -13.30 -6.03
C ILE A 43 -4.50 -13.08 -5.79
N GLY A 44 -3.90 -13.83 -4.86
CA GLY A 44 -2.47 -13.73 -4.53
C GLY A 44 -2.19 -13.20 -3.12
N GLY A 45 -3.21 -13.03 -2.30
CA GLY A 45 -3.09 -12.77 -0.86
C GLY A 45 -2.29 -11.52 -0.53
N ILE A 46 -1.51 -11.60 0.56
CA ILE A 46 -0.73 -10.49 1.11
C ILE A 46 0.19 -9.87 0.06
N SER A 47 0.89 -10.66 -0.76
CA SER A 47 1.84 -10.12 -1.75
C SER A 47 1.14 -9.27 -2.81
N TYR A 48 0.01 -9.75 -3.35
CA TYR A 48 -0.80 -9.00 -4.29
C TYR A 48 -1.42 -7.74 -3.64
N GLY A 49 -1.89 -7.85 -2.39
CA GLY A 49 -2.40 -6.70 -1.64
C GLY A 49 -1.34 -5.61 -1.44
N THR A 50 -0.12 -5.98 -1.07
CA THR A 50 1.01 -5.05 -0.93
C THR A 50 1.38 -4.40 -2.26
N GLN A 51 1.40 -5.17 -3.36
CA GLN A 51 1.63 -4.63 -4.70
C GLN A 51 0.54 -3.64 -5.09
N THR A 52 -0.73 -3.97 -4.81
CA THR A 52 -1.88 -3.11 -5.10
C THR A 52 -1.78 -1.79 -4.34
N LEU A 53 -1.40 -1.80 -3.06
CA LEU A 53 -1.17 -0.58 -2.29
C LEU A 53 -0.09 0.31 -2.92
N ARG A 54 1.05 -0.27 -3.31
CA ARG A 54 2.11 0.47 -4.03
C ARG A 54 1.60 1.10 -5.32
N SER A 55 0.95 0.30 -6.16
CA SER A 55 0.43 0.76 -7.45
C SER A 55 -0.64 1.84 -7.28
N ALA A 56 -1.51 1.74 -6.26
CA ALA A 56 -2.51 2.75 -5.95
C ALA A 56 -1.87 4.07 -5.49
N THR A 57 -0.85 4.00 -4.63
CA THR A 57 -0.11 5.20 -4.19
C THR A 57 0.60 5.87 -5.36
N ASP A 58 1.28 5.10 -6.21
CA ASP A 58 1.93 5.64 -7.41
C ASP A 58 0.92 6.25 -8.38
N PHE A 59 -0.26 5.62 -8.55
CA PHE A 59 -1.35 6.14 -9.34
C PHE A 59 -1.83 7.50 -8.81
N VAL A 60 -2.05 7.63 -7.50
CA VAL A 60 -2.47 8.88 -6.86
C VAL A 60 -1.41 9.98 -7.06
N TRP A 61 -0.14 9.68 -6.80
CA TRP A 61 0.94 10.66 -7.01
C TRP A 61 1.01 11.14 -8.46
N ARG A 62 0.82 10.24 -9.44
CA ARG A 62 0.79 10.60 -10.85
C ARG A 62 -0.46 11.41 -11.22
N LEU A 63 -1.63 11.01 -10.73
CA LEU A 63 -2.90 11.67 -11.00
C LEU A 63 -2.89 13.14 -10.55
N PHE A 64 -2.33 13.41 -9.37
CA PHE A 64 -2.24 14.75 -8.79
C PHE A 64 -0.91 15.45 -9.07
N GLN A 65 -0.06 14.89 -9.93
CA GLN A 65 1.24 15.47 -10.31
C GLN A 65 2.18 15.75 -9.11
N GLN A 66 2.10 14.93 -8.05
CA GLN A 66 2.94 15.01 -6.84
C GLN A 66 4.30 14.33 -7.06
N THR A 67 5.02 14.74 -8.10
CA THR A 67 6.31 14.15 -8.46
C THR A 67 7.36 14.41 -7.39
N ASN A 68 7.34 15.58 -6.75
CA ASN A 68 8.26 15.89 -5.67
C ASN A 68 7.76 15.27 -4.35
N PRO A 69 8.63 14.63 -3.56
CA PRO A 69 8.26 14.09 -2.25
C PRO A 69 7.66 15.13 -1.29
N SER A 70 8.03 16.41 -1.43
CA SER A 70 7.49 17.53 -0.65
C SER A 70 6.01 17.80 -0.89
N ASP A 71 5.49 17.42 -2.06
CA ASP A 71 4.12 17.70 -2.48
C ASP A 71 3.14 16.62 -2.00
N ARG A 72 3.68 15.53 -1.45
CA ARG A 72 2.95 14.35 -0.97
C ARG A 72 2.55 14.55 0.49
N LYS A 73 1.39 14.02 0.87
CA LYS A 73 1.01 13.91 2.28
C LYS A 73 2.07 13.10 3.03
N SER A 74 2.51 13.58 4.19
CA SER A 74 3.45 12.85 5.05
C SER A 74 2.77 11.63 5.67
N VAL A 75 2.91 10.48 5.02
CA VAL A 75 2.43 9.17 5.48
C VAL A 75 3.59 8.20 5.40
N THR A 76 3.96 7.61 6.53
CA THR A 76 5.07 6.67 6.61
C THR A 76 4.62 5.22 6.46
N LYS A 77 3.34 4.91 6.72
CA LYS A 77 2.79 3.56 6.63
C LYS A 77 1.33 3.58 6.20
N ILE A 78 0.97 2.66 5.29
CA ILE A 78 -0.41 2.33 4.93
C ILE A 78 -0.64 0.84 5.23
N THR A 79 -1.73 0.54 5.93
CA THR A 79 -2.11 -0.85 6.25
C THR A 79 -3.45 -1.19 5.60
N LEU A 80 -3.51 -2.30 4.87
CA LEU A 80 -4.76 -2.90 4.39
C LEU A 80 -5.16 -4.06 5.30
N PHE A 81 -6.31 -3.94 5.95
CA PHE A 81 -6.96 -5.02 6.67
C PHE A 81 -7.97 -5.71 5.77
N MET A 82 -7.77 -7.00 5.53
CA MET A 82 -8.73 -7.87 4.85
C MET A 82 -9.54 -8.58 5.94
N GLU A 83 -10.80 -8.21 6.12
CA GLU A 83 -11.59 -8.68 7.26
C GLU A 83 -13.06 -8.93 6.88
N ASN A 84 -13.80 -9.58 7.76
CA ASN A 84 -15.25 -9.68 7.62
C ASN A 84 -15.88 -8.47 8.30
N GLY A 85 -16.77 -7.76 7.60
CA GLY A 85 -17.41 -6.58 8.16
C GLY A 85 -18.69 -6.22 7.42
N ASP A 86 -19.15 -5.00 7.67
CA ASP A 86 -20.32 -4.41 7.01
C ASP A 86 -19.88 -3.40 5.95
N GLY A 87 -20.62 -3.35 4.83
CA GLY A 87 -20.26 -2.50 3.69
C GLY A 87 -19.03 -3.00 2.92
N VAL A 88 -18.64 -2.26 1.87
CA VAL A 88 -17.58 -2.67 0.94
C VAL A 88 -16.19 -2.47 1.56
N ALA A 89 -15.92 -1.24 1.99
CA ALA A 89 -14.66 -0.82 2.58
C ALA A 89 -14.83 0.53 3.27
N TYR A 90 -13.95 0.82 4.23
CA TYR A 90 -13.79 2.15 4.82
C TYR A 90 -12.33 2.42 5.14
N ASN A 91 -12.01 3.66 5.50
CA ASN A 91 -10.69 4.02 5.98
C ASN A 91 -10.76 4.66 7.37
N SER A 92 -9.72 4.43 8.16
CA SER A 92 -9.49 5.10 9.45
C SER A 92 -8.02 5.52 9.51
N GLY A 93 -7.75 6.82 9.48
CA GLY A 93 -6.39 7.32 9.39
C GLY A 93 -5.67 6.84 8.12
N ASN A 94 -4.61 6.04 8.31
CA ASN A 94 -3.82 5.43 7.21
C ASN A 94 -4.12 3.93 7.05
N GLU A 95 -5.23 3.48 7.61
CA GLU A 95 -5.70 2.09 7.54
C GLU A 95 -6.87 2.01 6.57
N ILE A 96 -6.84 0.99 5.72
CA ILE A 96 -7.90 0.64 4.79
C ILE A 96 -8.47 -0.68 5.28
N HIS A 97 -9.77 -0.70 5.55
CA HIS A 97 -10.49 -1.90 5.97
C HIS A 97 -11.36 -2.35 4.81
N PHE A 98 -11.05 -3.52 4.26
CA PHE A 98 -11.75 -4.09 3.12
C PHE A 98 -12.50 -5.35 3.55
N ASN A 99 -13.81 -5.37 3.26
CA ASN A 99 -14.66 -6.50 3.57
C ASN A 99 -14.48 -7.63 2.54
N VAL A 100 -13.86 -8.73 2.96
CA VAL A 100 -13.63 -9.89 2.09
C VAL A 100 -14.93 -10.54 1.60
N GLY A 101 -16.07 -10.28 2.23
CA GLY A 101 -17.38 -10.74 1.76
C GLY A 101 -17.68 -10.34 0.31
N TYR A 102 -17.12 -9.22 -0.15
CA TYR A 102 -17.24 -8.78 -1.54
C TYR A 102 -16.41 -9.59 -2.54
N LEU A 103 -15.36 -10.27 -2.07
CA LEU A 103 -14.61 -11.22 -2.89
C LEU A 103 -15.33 -12.55 -3.02
N ALA A 104 -16.21 -12.89 -2.08
CA ALA A 104 -17.00 -14.13 -2.14
C ALA A 104 -18.11 -14.09 -3.21
N GLY A 105 -18.40 -12.92 -3.79
CA GLY A 105 -19.53 -12.73 -4.70
C GLY A 105 -20.90 -12.81 -4.01
N VAL A 106 -20.93 -12.68 -2.68
CA VAL A 106 -22.13 -12.88 -1.85
C VAL A 106 -23.00 -11.62 -1.78
N TYR A 107 -22.45 -10.43 -2.05
CA TYR A 107 -23.26 -9.21 -2.22
C TYR A 107 -23.73 -9.08 -3.67
N ARG A 108 -24.95 -9.59 -3.95
CA ARG A 108 -25.72 -9.18 -5.13
C ARG A 108 -26.53 -7.94 -4.75
N SER A 109 -26.33 -6.85 -5.49
CA SER A 109 -27.14 -5.62 -5.43
C SER A 109 -28.60 -5.88 -5.74
#